data_AF-A0A7K5VMY7-F1
#
_entry.id   AF-A0A7K5VMY7-F1
#
_cell.length_a   1.000
_cell.length_b   1.000
_cell.length_c   1.000
_cell.angle_alpha   90.00
_cell.angle_beta   90.00
_cell.angle_gamma   90.00
#
_symmetry.space_group_name_H-M   'P 1'
#
loop_
_entity.id
_entity.type
_entity.pdbx_description
1 polymer ?
#
loop_
_entity_poly.entity_id
_entity_poly.type
_entity_poly.pdbx_seq_one_letter_code
_entity_poly.pdbx_strand_id
1 'polypeptide(L)'
;MDLCHVPATREKGWYLALMAPNVKGPNYAWLDPSRLYCHPQGLQDCVADLLQPFQGDAVDVVAGIDAMGFILGAAAAATLRKGFLAIRKAGHLCVQTAAQPYTDYSGREKVMEVRTDAIAPGLRVLLVDQWVETGGTMRAAIELVERLGGVVAGVAAICIENSEGGKWIQERYKCSHCVPPLLQPRFDQHQ
;
A
#
# COMPACT_ATOMS: atom_id res chain seq x y z
N MET A 1 -7.12 16.74 -18.91
CA MET A 1 -7.93 15.51 -18.90
C MET A 1 -9.18 15.77 -18.08
N ASP A 2 -10.34 15.49 -18.65
CA ASP A 2 -11.60 15.40 -17.90
C ASP A 2 -11.44 14.36 -16.77
N LEU A 3 -11.87 14.70 -15.56
CA LEU A 3 -11.80 13.83 -14.37
C LEU A 3 -12.81 12.67 -14.44
N CYS A 4 -13.70 12.68 -15.42
CA CYS A 4 -14.72 11.66 -15.63
C CYS A 4 -14.48 10.82 -16.89
N HIS A 5 -13.48 11.15 -17.72
CA HIS A 5 -13.24 10.43 -18.96
C HIS A 5 -12.67 9.03 -18.70
N VAL A 6 -13.45 8.01 -19.04
CA VAL A 6 -13.05 6.60 -18.98
C VAL A 6 -12.65 6.14 -20.40
N PRO A 7 -11.43 5.61 -20.61
CA PRO A 7 -11.04 5.02 -21.89
C PRO A 7 -11.92 3.83 -22.28
N ALA A 8 -12.14 3.63 -23.58
CA ALA A 8 -12.93 2.51 -24.09
C ALA A 8 -12.32 1.13 -23.73
N THR A 9 -10.99 1.04 -23.69
CA THR A 9 -10.24 -0.14 -23.27
C THR A 9 -9.56 0.12 -21.92
N ARG A 10 -9.82 -0.75 -20.93
CA ARG A 10 -9.32 -0.62 -19.56
C ARG A 10 -8.40 -1.78 -19.21
N GLU A 11 -7.18 -1.72 -19.71
CA GLU A 11 -6.13 -2.65 -19.28
C GLU A 11 -5.70 -2.35 -17.84
N LYS A 12 -5.14 -3.36 -17.15
CA LYS A 12 -4.62 -3.20 -15.80
C LYS A 12 -3.67 -2.01 -15.72
N GLY A 13 -3.91 -1.11 -14.77
CA GLY A 13 -3.08 0.07 -14.57
C GLY A 13 -3.33 1.24 -15.52
N TRP A 14 -4.40 1.25 -16.34
CA TRP A 14 -4.72 2.39 -17.21
C TRP A 14 -4.80 3.73 -16.45
N TYR A 15 -5.28 3.67 -15.21
CA TYR A 15 -5.46 4.81 -14.30
C TYR A 15 -4.13 5.39 -13.80
N LEU A 16 -2.99 4.70 -13.97
CA LEU A 16 -1.67 5.23 -13.58
C LEU A 16 -1.34 6.54 -14.32
N ALA A 17 -1.85 6.70 -15.55
CA ALA A 17 -1.71 7.93 -16.32
C ALA A 17 -2.40 9.14 -15.65
N LEU A 18 -3.40 8.92 -14.77
CA LEU A 18 -4.09 9.98 -14.06
C LEU A 18 -3.22 10.63 -12.98
N MET A 19 -2.15 9.95 -12.55
CA MET A 19 -1.24 10.39 -11.49
C MET A 19 -0.20 11.43 -12.01
N ALA A 20 -0.16 11.66 -13.33
CA ALA A 20 0.72 12.63 -14.00
C ALA A 20 0.00 13.96 -14.35
N PRO A 21 0.75 15.06 -14.61
CA PRO A 21 2.19 15.24 -14.47
C PRO A 21 2.62 15.72 -13.06
N ASN A 22 3.85 15.41 -12.67
CA ASN A 22 4.47 15.96 -11.47
C ASN A 22 5.12 17.32 -11.78
N VAL A 23 4.69 18.38 -11.11
CA VAL A 23 5.24 19.75 -11.26
C VAL A 23 6.46 20.03 -10.39
N LYS A 24 6.82 19.12 -9.49
CA LYS A 24 7.91 19.29 -8.53
C LYS A 24 9.27 18.88 -9.12
N GLY A 25 9.34 18.23 -10.27
CA GLY A 25 10.59 17.82 -10.92
C GLY A 25 10.91 16.32 -10.73
N PRO A 26 12.04 15.83 -11.26
CA PRO A 26 12.30 14.39 -11.40
C PRO A 26 12.57 13.65 -10.08
N ASN A 27 12.92 14.36 -9.00
CA ASN A 27 13.40 13.78 -7.74
C ASN A 27 12.33 13.68 -6.63
N TYR A 28 11.05 13.72 -7.00
CA TYR A 28 9.97 13.46 -6.06
C TYR A 28 9.40 12.12 -6.47
N ALA A 29 9.74 11.07 -5.72
CA ALA A 29 9.50 9.66 -6.01
C ALA A 29 8.04 9.25 -6.27
N TRP A 30 7.10 10.18 -6.42
CA TRP A 30 5.66 9.90 -6.54
C TRP A 30 5.04 10.66 -7.72
N LEU A 31 4.37 9.91 -8.59
CA LEU A 31 3.17 10.43 -9.21
C LEU A 31 2.10 10.47 -8.10
N ASP A 32 1.51 11.63 -7.85
CA ASP A 32 0.52 11.80 -6.77
C ASP A 32 -0.78 11.05 -7.14
N PRO A 33 -1.15 9.99 -6.40
CA PRO A 33 -2.35 9.21 -6.72
C PRO A 33 -3.64 9.96 -6.35
N SER A 34 -3.57 11.14 -5.72
CA SER A 34 -4.76 11.93 -5.37
C SER A 34 -5.71 12.16 -6.55
N ARG A 35 -5.16 12.43 -7.75
CA ARG A 35 -5.97 12.63 -8.95
C ARG A 35 -6.60 11.33 -9.46
N LEU A 36 -5.93 10.20 -9.30
CA LEU A 36 -6.51 8.87 -9.55
C LEU A 36 -7.67 8.62 -8.58
N TYR A 37 -7.51 8.94 -7.29
CA TYR A 37 -8.54 8.75 -6.26
C TYR A 37 -9.80 9.59 -6.54
N CYS A 38 -9.64 10.79 -7.11
CA CYS A 38 -10.75 11.63 -7.53
C CYS A 38 -11.52 11.06 -8.74
N HIS A 39 -10.94 10.14 -9.51
CA HIS A 39 -11.57 9.57 -10.70
C HIS A 39 -12.41 8.34 -10.31
N PRO A 40 -13.76 8.38 -10.45
CA PRO A 40 -14.64 7.35 -9.89
C PRO A 40 -14.31 5.92 -10.38
N GLN A 41 -14.11 5.76 -11.69
CA GLN A 41 -13.74 4.46 -12.27
C GLN A 41 -12.28 4.09 -11.99
N GLY A 42 -11.40 5.08 -11.86
CA GLY A 42 -9.96 4.84 -11.70
C GLY A 42 -9.66 4.27 -10.32
N LEU A 43 -10.28 4.83 -9.28
CA LEU A 43 -10.20 4.28 -7.93
C LEU A 43 -10.77 2.85 -7.87
N GLN A 44 -11.94 2.62 -8.47
CA GLN A 44 -12.58 1.30 -8.47
C GLN A 44 -11.71 0.25 -9.17
N ASP A 45 -11.18 0.56 -10.34
CA ASP A 45 -10.33 -0.37 -11.10
C ASP A 45 -8.99 -0.59 -10.40
N CYS A 46 -8.41 0.44 -9.78
CA CYS A 46 -7.20 0.31 -8.99
C CYS A 46 -7.39 -0.65 -7.82
N VAL A 47 -8.45 -0.48 -7.04
CA VAL A 47 -8.76 -1.39 -5.92
C VAL A 47 -9.06 -2.80 -6.42
N ALA A 48 -9.79 -2.95 -7.53
CA ALA A 48 -10.07 -4.25 -8.12
C ALA A 48 -8.78 -4.97 -8.56
N ASP A 49 -7.87 -4.27 -9.23
CA ASP A 49 -6.57 -4.81 -9.65
C ASP A 49 -5.71 -5.21 -8.45
N LEU A 50 -5.69 -4.39 -7.38
CA LEU A 50 -4.96 -4.70 -6.15
C LEU A 50 -5.50 -5.97 -5.47
N LEU A 51 -6.82 -6.16 -5.47
CA LEU A 51 -7.47 -7.27 -4.80
C LEU A 51 -7.54 -8.56 -5.63
N GLN A 52 -7.38 -8.47 -6.96
CA GLN A 52 -7.53 -9.61 -7.86
C GLN A 52 -6.66 -10.82 -7.45
N PRO A 53 -5.37 -10.67 -7.09
CA PRO A 53 -4.56 -11.80 -6.66
C PRO A 53 -5.03 -12.47 -5.37
N PHE A 54 -5.76 -11.75 -4.51
CA PHE A 54 -6.23 -12.24 -3.20
C PHE A 54 -7.66 -12.82 -3.25
N GLN A 55 -8.26 -12.93 -4.44
CA GLN A 55 -9.58 -13.54 -4.58
C GLN A 55 -9.55 -15.00 -4.12
N GLY A 56 -10.43 -15.34 -3.17
CA GLY A 56 -10.50 -16.67 -2.57
C GLY A 56 -9.51 -16.91 -1.41
N ASP A 57 -8.59 -15.98 -1.15
CA ASP A 57 -7.73 -16.07 0.02
C ASP A 57 -8.52 -15.73 1.30
N ALA A 58 -8.11 -16.33 2.40
CA ALA A 58 -8.57 -15.90 3.72
C ALA A 58 -7.92 -14.56 4.08
N VAL A 59 -8.73 -13.51 4.21
CA VAL A 59 -8.37 -12.19 4.76
C VAL A 59 -9.42 -11.83 5.81
N ASP A 60 -8.98 -11.50 7.01
CA ASP A 60 -9.86 -11.17 8.14
C ASP A 60 -10.01 -9.65 8.29
N VAL A 61 -8.91 -8.92 8.08
CA VAL A 61 -8.87 -7.46 8.18
C VAL A 61 -7.90 -6.90 7.14
N VAL A 62 -8.17 -5.69 6.65
CA VAL A 62 -7.23 -4.93 5.82
C VAL A 62 -6.58 -3.87 6.68
N ALA A 63 -5.25 -3.77 6.64
CA ALA A 63 -4.52 -2.73 7.32
C ALA A 63 -3.91 -1.74 6.33
N GLY A 64 -4.17 -0.45 6.52
CA GLY A 64 -3.57 0.62 5.72
C GLY A 64 -2.40 1.27 6.46
N ILE A 65 -1.36 1.63 5.72
CA ILE A 65 -0.17 2.32 6.25
C ILE A 65 -0.30 3.84 6.05
N ASP A 66 0.07 4.61 7.07
CA ASP A 66 -0.13 6.05 7.14
C ASP A 66 0.67 6.86 6.08
N ALA A 67 0.08 7.84 5.40
CA ALA A 67 -1.34 8.23 5.41
C ALA A 67 -2.10 7.70 4.19
N MET A 68 -1.39 7.58 3.07
CA MET A 68 -1.99 7.36 1.76
C MET A 68 -2.46 5.92 1.56
N GLY A 69 -1.87 4.97 2.28
CA GLY A 69 -2.37 3.60 2.36
C GLY A 69 -3.75 3.50 3.00
N PHE A 70 -4.22 4.50 3.77
CA PHE A 70 -5.56 4.47 4.35
C PHE A 70 -6.67 4.57 3.30
N ILE A 71 -6.47 5.36 2.24
CA ILE A 71 -7.47 5.56 1.20
C ILE A 71 -7.73 4.22 0.48
N LEU A 72 -6.64 3.61 0.00
CA LEU A 72 -6.70 2.31 -0.69
C LEU A 72 -7.10 1.19 0.25
N GLY A 73 -6.54 1.16 1.46
CA GLY A 73 -6.84 0.13 2.45
C GLY A 73 -8.30 0.15 2.91
N ALA A 74 -8.89 1.33 3.12
CA ALA A 74 -10.31 1.46 3.46
C ALA A 74 -11.21 1.06 2.29
N ALA A 75 -10.86 1.45 1.06
CA ALA A 75 -11.61 1.04 -0.14
C ALA A 75 -11.52 -0.48 -0.36
N ALA A 76 -10.35 -1.07 -0.14
CA ALA A 76 -10.14 -2.52 -0.20
C ALA A 76 -10.92 -3.25 0.89
N ALA A 77 -10.88 -2.77 2.14
CA ALA A 77 -11.65 -3.31 3.26
C ALA A 77 -13.16 -3.32 2.95
N ALA A 78 -13.69 -2.21 2.45
CA ALA A 78 -15.09 -2.08 2.07
C ALA A 78 -15.45 -3.06 0.94
N THR A 79 -14.60 -3.19 -0.08
CA THR A 79 -14.79 -4.12 -1.20
C THR A 79 -14.81 -5.59 -0.74
N LEU A 80 -13.92 -5.95 0.18
CA LEU A 80 -13.85 -7.30 0.78
C LEU A 80 -14.88 -7.53 1.90
N ARG A 81 -15.65 -6.49 2.29
CA ARG A 81 -16.55 -6.48 3.45
C ARG A 81 -15.84 -6.90 4.75
N LYS A 82 -14.64 -6.37 4.98
CA LYS A 82 -13.80 -6.61 6.16
C LYS A 82 -13.61 -5.35 6.99
N GLY A 83 -13.10 -5.52 8.20
CA GLY A 83 -12.65 -4.40 9.02
C GLY A 83 -11.42 -3.70 8.41
N PHE A 84 -11.17 -2.48 8.89
CA PHE A 84 -9.98 -1.71 8.54
C PHE A 84 -9.14 -1.41 9.81
N LEU A 85 -7.82 -1.61 9.71
CA LEU A 85 -6.86 -1.33 10.77
C LEU A 85 -5.87 -0.26 10.30
N ALA A 86 -5.69 0.82 11.08
CA ALA A 86 -4.71 1.84 10.77
C ALA A 86 -3.36 1.51 11.43
N ILE A 87 -2.29 1.44 10.64
CA ILE A 87 -0.90 1.41 11.11
C ILE A 87 -0.32 2.82 10.90
N ARG A 88 0.01 3.50 11.98
CA ARG A 88 0.25 4.95 12.02
C ARG A 88 1.70 5.31 12.28
N LYS A 89 2.11 6.50 11.89
CA LYS A 89 3.35 7.08 12.46
C LYS A 89 3.16 7.30 13.95
N ALA A 90 4.23 7.18 14.73
CA ALA A 90 4.18 7.26 16.18
C ALA A 90 3.56 8.56 16.73
N GLY A 91 2.83 8.43 17.84
CA GLY A 91 2.26 9.56 18.58
C GLY A 91 0.88 10.00 18.09
N HIS A 92 0.23 9.23 17.23
CA HIS A 92 -1.07 9.56 16.67
C HIS A 92 -2.23 8.70 17.22
N LEU A 93 -1.93 7.54 17.82
CA LEU A 93 -2.93 6.68 18.48
C LEU A 93 -3.05 7.04 19.97
N CYS A 94 -4.28 7.29 20.42
CA CYS A 94 -4.59 7.60 21.82
C CYS A 94 -4.93 6.35 22.66
N VAL A 95 -4.32 5.22 22.33
CA VAL A 95 -4.57 3.90 22.95
C VAL A 95 -3.24 3.18 23.19
N GLN A 96 -3.27 2.02 23.83
CA GLN A 96 -2.07 1.19 23.95
C GLN A 96 -1.60 0.71 22.56
N THR A 97 -0.31 0.91 22.28
CA THR A 97 0.30 0.58 21.00
C THR A 97 1.49 -0.35 21.13
N ALA A 98 1.75 -1.11 20.06
CA ALA A 98 3.06 -1.66 19.76
C ALA A 98 3.74 -0.73 18.76
N ALA A 99 5.06 -0.56 18.90
CA ALA A 99 5.86 0.35 18.08
C ALA A 99 7.00 -0.39 17.38
N GLN A 100 7.34 0.03 16.16
CA GLN A 100 8.42 -0.55 15.37
C GLN A 100 9.24 0.57 14.69
N PRO A 101 10.53 0.71 15.03
CA PRO A 101 11.41 1.64 14.34
C PRO A 101 11.67 1.18 12.90
N TYR A 102 11.91 2.15 12.01
CA TYR A 102 12.35 1.95 10.64
C TYR A 102 13.17 3.14 10.15
N THR A 103 14.02 2.89 9.17
CA THR A 103 14.76 3.95 8.47
C THR A 103 14.00 4.36 7.23
N ASP A 104 13.71 5.66 7.10
CA ASP A 104 13.06 6.19 5.90
C ASP A 104 14.03 6.40 4.73
N TYR A 105 13.50 6.83 3.58
CA TYR A 105 14.30 7.11 2.38
C TYR A 105 15.37 8.20 2.57
N SER A 106 15.23 9.04 3.61
CA SER A 106 16.22 10.08 3.96
C SER A 106 17.29 9.61 4.95
N GLY A 107 17.26 8.33 5.35
CA GLY A 107 18.18 7.77 6.34
C GLY A 107 17.82 8.11 7.79
N ARG A 108 16.64 8.69 8.04
CA ARG A 108 16.21 9.06 9.39
C ARG A 108 15.42 7.93 10.03
N GLU A 109 15.68 7.68 11.31
CA GLU A 109 14.85 6.80 12.11
C GLU A 109 13.47 7.43 12.36
N LYS A 110 12.45 6.63 12.08
CA LYS A 110 11.04 6.91 12.35
C LYS A 110 10.43 5.70 13.01
N VAL A 111 9.22 5.86 13.54
CA VAL A 111 8.52 4.79 14.27
C VAL A 111 7.11 4.66 13.73
N MET A 112 6.71 3.42 13.42
CA MET A 112 5.33 3.05 13.14
C MET A 112 4.70 2.44 14.40
N GLU A 113 3.39 2.63 14.57
CA GLU A 113 2.61 2.12 15.69
C GLU A 113 1.29 1.51 15.23
N VAL A 114 0.82 0.52 15.97
CA VAL A 114 -0.51 -0.08 15.80
C VAL A 114 -1.11 -0.35 17.18
N ARG A 115 -2.42 -0.21 17.30
CA ARG A 115 -3.14 -0.57 18.53
C ARG A 115 -3.01 -2.08 18.81
N THR A 116 -2.78 -2.45 20.06
CA THR A 116 -2.46 -3.85 20.43
C THR A 116 -3.68 -4.76 20.55
N ASP A 117 -4.86 -4.20 20.73
CA ASP A 117 -6.11 -4.92 20.96
C ASP A 117 -6.88 -5.26 19.66
N ALA A 118 -6.33 -4.93 18.50
CA ALA A 118 -6.93 -5.21 17.20
C ALA A 118 -6.30 -6.40 16.45
N ILE A 119 -5.15 -6.92 16.93
CA ILE A 119 -4.47 -8.07 16.32
C ILE A 119 -4.46 -9.20 17.34
N ALA A 120 -5.08 -10.31 16.97
CA ALA A 120 -5.08 -11.54 17.74
C ALA A 120 -4.23 -12.61 17.03
N PRO A 121 -3.69 -13.61 17.76
CA PRO A 121 -2.98 -14.73 17.15
C PRO A 121 -3.78 -15.39 16.03
N GLY A 122 -3.15 -15.54 14.85
CA GLY A 122 -3.76 -16.12 13.66
C GLY A 122 -4.60 -15.17 12.81
N LEU A 123 -4.86 -13.93 13.25
CA LEU A 123 -5.61 -12.94 12.48
C LEU A 123 -4.89 -12.63 11.15
N ARG A 124 -5.58 -12.82 10.02
CA ARG A 124 -5.00 -12.67 8.69
C ARG A 124 -5.18 -11.25 8.16
N VAL A 125 -4.07 -10.52 8.07
CA VAL A 125 -4.02 -9.09 7.74
C VAL A 125 -3.52 -8.90 6.31
N LEU A 126 -4.31 -8.26 5.45
CA LEU A 126 -3.84 -7.75 4.17
C LEU A 126 -3.26 -6.35 4.38
N LEU A 127 -1.96 -6.17 4.12
CA LEU A 127 -1.29 -4.87 4.25
C LEU A 127 -1.41 -4.08 2.95
N VAL A 128 -1.81 -2.81 3.06
CA VAL A 128 -2.04 -1.92 1.91
C VAL A 128 -1.31 -0.60 2.10
N ASP A 129 -0.55 -0.21 1.09
CA ASP A 129 0.04 1.13 0.96
C ASP A 129 -0.18 1.65 -0.45
N GLN A 130 0.11 2.92 -0.70
CA GLN A 130 0.16 3.45 -2.07
C GLN A 130 1.44 3.00 -2.77
N TRP A 131 2.58 2.96 -2.06
CA TRP A 131 3.86 2.67 -2.69
C TRP A 131 4.91 2.16 -1.72
N VAL A 132 5.68 1.18 -2.18
CA VAL A 132 6.80 0.58 -1.46
C VAL A 132 8.11 0.93 -2.18
N GLU A 133 8.78 1.99 -1.71
CA GLU A 133 10.08 2.47 -2.24
C GLU A 133 11.23 1.67 -1.61
N THR A 134 11.77 2.10 -0.47
CA THR A 134 12.82 1.35 0.26
C THR A 134 12.30 0.12 1.00
N GLY A 135 10.98 -0.04 1.09
CA GLY A 135 10.32 -1.07 1.89
C GLY A 135 10.37 -0.88 3.39
N GLY A 136 10.93 0.22 3.91
CA GLY A 136 11.08 0.44 5.36
C GLY A 136 9.75 0.46 6.13
N THR A 137 8.77 1.25 5.67
CA THR A 137 7.43 1.34 6.31
C THR A 137 6.66 0.03 6.25
N MET A 138 6.67 -0.63 5.08
CA MET A 138 5.98 -1.90 4.87
C MET A 138 6.59 -3.01 5.75
N ARG A 139 7.92 -3.11 5.84
CA ARG A 139 8.58 -4.07 6.75
C ARG A 139 8.25 -3.81 8.21
N ALA A 140 8.22 -2.55 8.64
CA ALA A 140 7.81 -2.22 10.01
C ALA A 140 6.36 -2.63 10.30
N ALA A 141 5.46 -2.46 9.33
CA ALA A 141 4.08 -2.92 9.44
C ALA A 141 3.95 -4.45 9.51
N ILE A 142 4.72 -5.17 8.68
CA ILE A 142 4.82 -6.64 8.72
C ILE A 142 5.28 -7.10 10.11
N GLU A 143 6.37 -6.54 10.63
CA GLU A 143 6.91 -6.89 11.95
C GLU A 143 5.92 -6.60 13.09
N LEU A 144 5.19 -5.49 13.03
CA LEU A 144 4.14 -5.17 14.01
C LEU A 144 3.03 -6.23 14.01
N VAL A 145 2.56 -6.64 12.84
CA VAL A 145 1.51 -7.66 12.70
C VAL A 145 1.99 -9.01 13.23
N GLU A 146 3.15 -9.48 12.77
CA GLU A 146 3.68 -10.79 13.12
C GLU A 146 4.05 -10.88 14.61
N ARG A 147 4.63 -9.83 15.19
CA ARG A 147 4.98 -9.79 16.63
C ARG A 147 3.76 -9.85 17.53
N LEU A 148 2.61 -9.34 17.07
CA LEU A 148 1.33 -9.46 17.77
C LEU A 148 0.61 -10.79 17.49
N GLY A 149 1.26 -11.72 16.79
CA GLY A 149 0.75 -13.04 16.46
C GLY A 149 -0.15 -13.08 15.23
N GLY A 150 -0.36 -11.95 14.56
CA GLY A 150 -1.08 -11.91 13.29
C GLY A 150 -0.31 -12.59 12.16
N VAL A 151 -1.02 -12.92 11.09
CA VAL A 151 -0.46 -13.49 9.86
C VAL A 151 -0.60 -12.47 8.76
N VAL A 152 0.49 -12.09 8.10
CA VAL A 152 0.42 -11.25 6.89
C VAL A 152 -0.14 -12.10 5.76
N ALA A 153 -1.39 -11.85 5.40
CA ALA A 153 -2.09 -12.55 4.31
C ALA A 153 -1.52 -12.17 2.93
N GLY A 154 -0.95 -10.97 2.84
CA GLY A 154 -0.28 -10.45 1.66
C GLY A 154 -0.01 -8.96 1.76
N VAL A 155 0.62 -8.43 0.72
CA VAL A 155 0.96 -7.01 0.57
C VAL A 155 0.39 -6.49 -0.75
N ALA A 156 -0.31 -5.36 -0.71
CA ALA A 156 -0.82 -4.69 -1.91
C ALA A 156 -0.37 -3.23 -1.94
N ALA A 157 0.14 -2.76 -3.08
CA ALA A 157 0.44 -1.35 -3.29
C ALA A 157 0.30 -0.95 -4.75
N ILE A 158 0.05 0.32 -5.06
CA ILE A 158 0.01 0.77 -6.48
C ILE A 158 1.34 0.39 -7.15
N CYS A 159 2.45 0.66 -6.47
CA CYS A 159 3.80 0.29 -6.91
C CYS A 159 4.59 -0.38 -5.77
N ILE A 160 5.35 -1.40 -6.14
CA ILE A 160 6.43 -1.96 -5.33
C ILE A 160 7.68 -1.87 -6.19
N GLU A 161 8.69 -1.13 -5.73
CA GLU A 161 9.96 -0.98 -6.46
C GLU A 161 10.83 -2.22 -6.31
N ASN A 162 11.71 -2.44 -7.28
CA ASN A 162 12.73 -3.49 -7.22
C ASN A 162 13.95 -3.10 -6.36
N SER A 163 13.72 -2.31 -5.31
CA SER A 163 14.69 -2.03 -4.24
C SER A 163 15.01 -3.30 -3.44
N GLU A 164 16.03 -3.25 -2.59
CA GLU A 164 16.35 -4.36 -1.69
C GLU A 164 15.14 -4.75 -0.82
N GLY A 165 14.46 -3.76 -0.22
CA GLY A 165 13.28 -3.99 0.60
C GLY A 165 12.07 -4.49 -0.21
N GLY A 166 11.84 -3.93 -1.40
CA GLY A 166 10.75 -4.38 -2.26
C GLY A 166 10.92 -5.81 -2.77
N LYS A 167 12.15 -6.21 -3.12
CA LYS A 167 12.49 -7.60 -3.45
C LYS A 167 12.31 -8.53 -2.25
N TRP A 168 12.82 -8.12 -1.08
CA TRP A 168 12.67 -8.89 0.16
C TRP A 168 11.21 -9.22 0.47
N ILE A 169 10.31 -8.24 0.27
CA ILE A 169 8.86 -8.41 0.47
C ILE A 169 8.29 -9.39 -0.56
N GLN A 170 8.58 -9.21 -1.86
CA GLN A 170 8.07 -10.06 -2.94
C GLN A 170 8.55 -11.52 -2.86
N GLU A 171 9.72 -11.77 -2.29
CA GLU A 171 10.25 -13.13 -2.07
C GLU A 171 9.53 -13.87 -0.93
N ARG A 172 8.95 -13.15 0.04
CA ARG A 172 8.44 -13.72 1.30
C ARG A 172 6.93 -13.70 1.42
N TYR A 173 6.28 -12.74 0.77
CA TYR A 173 4.84 -12.52 0.88
C TYR A 173 4.19 -12.54 -0.48
N LYS A 174 2.93 -12.96 -0.52
CA LYS A 174 2.09 -12.79 -1.69
C LYS A 174 1.85 -11.30 -1.93
N CYS A 175 2.24 -10.81 -3.10
CA CYS A 175 2.18 -9.39 -3.45
C CYS A 175 1.19 -9.12 -4.59
N SER A 176 0.62 -7.91 -4.58
CA SER A 176 -0.15 -7.34 -5.68
C SER A 176 0.29 -5.90 -5.92
N HIS A 177 0.51 -5.54 -7.19
CA HIS A 177 0.72 -4.16 -7.58
C HIS A 177 0.13 -3.84 -8.96
N CYS A 178 -0.07 -2.56 -9.23
CA CYS A 178 -0.72 -2.05 -10.43
C CYS A 178 0.25 -1.78 -11.58
N VAL A 179 1.54 -1.56 -11.29
CA VAL A 179 2.56 -1.23 -12.30
C VAL A 179 2.82 -2.42 -13.24
N PRO A 180 2.60 -2.29 -14.56
CA PRO A 180 2.96 -3.31 -15.54
C PRO A 180 4.47 -3.45 -15.72
N PRO A 181 4.99 -4.64 -16.10
CA PRO A 181 6.44 -4.86 -16.25
C PRO A 181 7.15 -3.88 -17.19
N LEU A 182 6.49 -3.46 -18.27
CA LEU A 182 7.03 -2.48 -19.23
C LEU A 182 7.25 -1.08 -18.63
N LEU A 183 6.49 -0.74 -17.59
CA LEU A 183 6.62 0.54 -16.89
C LEU A 183 7.55 0.43 -15.69
N GLN A 184 7.76 -0.76 -15.12
CA GLN A 184 8.53 -0.98 -13.90
C GLN A 184 9.91 -0.27 -13.88
N PRO A 185 10.74 -0.27 -14.95
CA PRO A 185 12.01 0.44 -14.93
C PRO A 185 11.89 1.94 -14.68
N ARG A 186 10.75 2.57 -15.05
CA ARG A 186 10.50 3.98 -14.76
C ARG A 186 10.18 4.24 -13.30
N PHE A 187 9.68 3.23 -12.59
CA PHE A 187 9.36 3.30 -11.17
C PHE A 187 10.58 2.91 -10.32
N ASP A 188 11.48 2.05 -10.84
CA ASP A 188 12.70 1.60 -10.14
C ASP A 188 13.88 2.60 -10.20
N GLN A 189 13.88 3.54 -11.16
CA GLN A 189 15.02 4.41 -11.48
C GLN A 189 15.30 5.54 -10.47
N HIS A 190 14.76 5.47 -9.25
CA HIS A 190 14.75 6.57 -8.30
C HIS A 190 15.66 6.39 -7.08
N GLN A 191 16.75 5.61 -7.24
CA GLN A 191 17.92 5.71 -6.34
C GLN A 191 18.78 6.93 -6.69
#